data_AF-A0A7J8N8H9-F1
#
_entry.id   AF-A0A7J8N8H9-F1
#
_cell.length_a   1.000
_cell.length_b   1.000
_cell.length_c   1.000
_cell.angle_alpha   90.00
_cell.angle_beta   90.00
_cell.angle_gamma   90.00
#
_symmetry.space_group_name_H-M   'P 1'
#
loop_
_entity.id
_entity.type
_entity.pdbx_description
1 polymer ?
#
loop_
_entity_poly.entity_id
_entity_poly.type
_entity_poly.pdbx_seq_one_letter_code
_entity_poly.pdbx_strand_id
1 'polypeptide(L)'
;MPSEFSRSIKFGNITYSLYSHSFLHFGQNVAHESLRASLVNGDFSPAADSLHKEMYIDPCTPKGYFPESSNLSLGSVAEKSKYISEFKARGNFSECRSAALTLLQKGKERCSYDHCYLGSVFMPKLRGKFLATENFFYTSKFFRLRQRAFLSDLIMAGKHFCEEDWSKLKKKHQSLNEEDLLRYCFSSAYIVALLHDSLEIALDDERISFANQVNDIPLDWALGAFILQSTSISDVQQTDWITIIMSSDSSTLISITAISAILMFAAWSISKWRKPQLKTVYDLEKGRYIVTRIGRS
;
A
#
# COMPACT_ATOMS: atom_id res chain seq x y z
N MET A 1 19.09 -4.70 -10.37
CA MET A 1 18.63 -4.28 -9.02
C MET A 1 19.48 -5.04 -8.02
N PRO A 2 20.15 -4.37 -7.08
CA PRO A 2 20.93 -5.02 -6.03
C PRO A 2 20.06 -5.98 -5.20
N SER A 3 20.64 -7.08 -4.72
CA SER A 3 19.89 -8.15 -4.04
C SER A 3 19.28 -7.69 -2.72
N GLU A 4 19.92 -6.74 -2.03
CA GLU A 4 19.46 -6.16 -0.77
C GLU A 4 18.15 -5.36 -0.90
N PHE A 5 17.83 -4.86 -2.10
CA PHE A 5 16.57 -4.16 -2.39
C PHE A 5 15.53 -5.03 -3.12
N SER A 6 15.88 -6.28 -3.44
CA SER A 6 15.02 -7.22 -4.15
C SER A 6 14.29 -8.12 -3.15
N ARG A 7 12.96 -8.14 -3.22
CA ARG A 7 12.14 -9.11 -2.49
C ARG A 7 11.34 -9.99 -3.44
N SER A 8 11.46 -11.30 -3.27
CA SER A 8 10.65 -12.27 -4.03
C SER A 8 9.44 -12.67 -3.21
N ILE A 9 8.24 -12.48 -3.76
CA ILE A 9 6.97 -12.91 -3.15
C ILE A 9 6.29 -13.89 -4.10
N LYS A 10 5.90 -15.05 -3.59
CA LYS A 10 5.04 -15.99 -4.31
C LYS A 10 3.60 -15.75 -3.88
N PHE A 11 2.73 -15.50 -4.85
CA PHE A 11 1.30 -15.36 -4.60
C PHE A 11 0.54 -16.20 -5.64
N GLY A 12 -0.16 -17.23 -5.15
CA GLY A 12 -0.66 -18.31 -5.99
C GLY A 12 0.48 -19.01 -6.74
N ASN A 13 0.37 -19.08 -8.07
CA ASN A 13 1.37 -19.72 -8.94
C ASN A 13 2.38 -18.73 -9.56
N ILE A 14 2.35 -17.46 -9.16
CA ILE A 14 3.20 -16.42 -9.74
C ILE A 14 4.23 -15.97 -8.70
N THR A 15 5.49 -15.92 -9.11
CA THR A 15 6.58 -15.34 -8.33
C THR A 15 6.85 -13.92 -8.82
N TYR A 16 6.69 -12.96 -7.92
CA TYR A 16 6.96 -11.54 -8.16
C TYR A 16 8.32 -11.17 -7.58
N SER A 17 9.16 -10.49 -8.37
CA SER A 17 10.35 -9.80 -7.88
C SER A 17 10.02 -8.32 -7.71
N LEU A 18 10.02 -7.86 -6.46
CA LEU A 18 9.56 -6.54 -6.05
C LEU A 18 10.73 -5.72 -5.51
N TYR A 19 10.74 -4.44 -5.88
CA TYR A 19 11.52 -3.44 -5.16
C TYR A 19 10.66 -2.90 -4.00
N SER A 20 11.23 -2.83 -2.80
CA SER A 20 10.59 -2.17 -1.66
C SER A 20 11.63 -1.55 -0.74
N HIS A 21 11.41 -0.30 -0.35
CA HIS A 21 12.28 0.42 0.55
C HIS A 21 11.48 1.42 1.38
N SER A 22 11.89 1.65 2.63
CA SER A 22 11.32 2.65 3.53
C SER A 22 12.35 3.76 3.78
N PHE A 23 12.02 4.98 3.32
CA PHE A 23 12.87 6.15 3.52
C PHE A 23 12.51 6.80 4.85
N LEU A 24 13.12 6.32 5.93
CA LEU A 24 12.86 6.86 7.28
C LEU A 24 13.18 8.36 7.33
N HIS A 25 12.38 9.12 8.06
CA HIS A 25 12.41 10.60 8.16
C HIS A 25 11.85 11.37 6.96
N PHE A 26 11.48 10.68 5.87
CA PHE A 26 10.82 11.27 4.70
C PHE A 26 9.29 11.17 4.77
N GLY A 27 8.74 10.71 5.90
CA GLY A 27 7.31 10.83 6.16
C GLY A 27 6.93 12.32 6.24
N GLN A 28 5.84 12.71 5.59
CA GLN A 28 5.45 14.11 5.40
C GLN A 28 5.52 14.98 6.67
N ASN A 29 5.06 14.48 7.82
CA ASN A 29 5.10 15.22 9.08
C ASN A 29 6.55 15.45 9.55
N VAL A 30 7.35 14.39 9.59
CA VAL A 30 8.77 14.44 9.99
C VAL A 30 9.58 15.29 9.01
N ALA A 31 9.27 15.24 7.72
CA ALA A 31 9.90 16.06 6.69
C ALA A 31 9.58 17.55 6.90
N HIS A 32 8.34 17.89 7.27
CA HIS A 32 7.93 19.27 7.57
C HIS A 32 8.65 19.81 8.82
N GLU A 33 8.73 18.99 9.88
CA GLU A 33 9.47 19.34 11.09
C GLU A 33 10.96 19.53 10.79
N SER A 34 11.55 18.65 9.98
CA SER A 34 12.94 18.75 9.53
C SER A 34 13.18 20.01 8.71
N LEU A 35 12.23 20.42 7.85
CA LEU A 35 12.31 21.67 7.11
C LEU A 35 12.41 22.86 8.07
N ARG A 36 11.49 22.93 9.04
CA ARG A 36 11.46 24.03 10.01
C ARG A 36 12.72 24.06 10.87
N ALA A 37 13.23 22.90 11.28
CA ALA A 37 14.49 22.82 12.02
C ALA A 37 15.68 23.31 11.18
N SER A 38 15.79 22.89 9.92
CA SER A 38 16.86 23.35 9.02
C SER A 38 16.77 24.84 8.67
N LEU A 39 15.56 25.40 8.58
CA LEU A 39 15.37 26.85 8.50
C LEU A 39 16.00 27.54 9.73
N VAL A 40 15.67 27.10 10.94
CA VAL A 40 16.20 27.67 12.19
C VAL A 40 17.71 27.54 12.32
N ASN A 41 18.29 26.45 11.82
CA ASN A 41 19.73 26.20 11.88
C ASN A 41 20.53 26.98 10.83
N GLY A 42 19.86 27.65 9.89
CA GLY A 42 20.52 28.44 8.85
C GLY A 42 21.07 27.63 7.68
N ASP A 43 20.65 26.37 7.53
CA ASP A 43 21.07 25.47 6.44
C ASP A 43 20.64 26.01 5.05
N PHE A 44 19.70 26.96 5.02
CA PHE A 44 19.12 27.56 3.82
C PHE A 44 19.41 29.07 3.67
N SER A 45 20.25 29.64 4.54
CA SER A 45 20.57 31.07 4.52
C SER A 45 21.64 31.38 3.45
N PRO A 46 21.49 32.45 2.65
CA PRO A 46 22.62 33.01 1.91
C PRO A 46 23.74 33.38 2.90
N ALA A 47 25.01 33.25 2.48
CA ALA A 47 26.16 33.67 3.28
C ALA A 47 25.93 35.08 3.84
N ALA A 48 25.95 35.20 5.17
CA ALA A 48 25.60 36.42 5.87
C ALA A 48 26.62 37.53 5.58
N ASP A 49 26.22 38.50 4.76
CA ASP A 49 26.95 39.73 4.53
C ASP A 49 25.97 40.91 4.57
N SER A 50 25.36 41.16 5.74
CA SER A 50 24.81 42.48 6.08
C SER A 50 24.45 42.61 7.56
N LEU A 51 24.71 43.81 8.10
CA LEU A 51 24.52 44.25 9.49
C LEU A 51 23.05 44.42 9.93
N HIS A 52 22.09 43.94 9.15
CA HIS A 52 20.67 43.98 9.50
C HIS A 52 20.18 42.57 9.79
N LYS A 53 19.54 42.36 10.95
CA LYS A 53 18.86 41.11 11.31
C LYS A 53 17.66 40.94 10.38
N GLU A 54 17.91 40.51 9.15
CA GLU A 54 16.89 40.27 8.15
C GLU A 54 16.02 39.10 8.64
N MET A 55 14.71 39.34 8.74
CA MET A 55 13.77 38.32 9.20
C MET A 55 13.72 37.21 8.15
N TYR A 56 14.06 35.99 8.54
CA TYR A 56 14.05 34.83 7.66
C TYR A 56 12.63 34.54 7.17
N ILE A 57 12.51 33.94 5.99
CA ILE A 57 11.23 33.64 5.36
C ILE A 57 10.90 32.14 5.51
N ASP A 58 9.70 31.83 6.01
CA ASP A 58 9.12 30.50 5.87
C ASP A 58 8.22 30.48 4.62
N PRO A 59 8.64 29.80 3.53
CA PRO A 59 7.86 29.71 2.31
C PRO A 59 6.73 28.67 2.39
N CYS A 60 6.77 27.75 3.35
CA CYS A 60 5.84 26.62 3.46
C CYS A 60 4.66 26.88 4.38
N THR A 61 4.69 27.98 5.14
CA THR A 61 3.59 28.41 6.00
C THR A 61 2.84 29.60 5.37
N PRO A 62 1.49 29.54 5.23
CA PRO A 62 0.72 30.61 4.59
C PRO A 62 0.92 31.99 5.23
N LYS A 63 0.84 33.02 4.39
CA LYS A 63 1.07 34.40 4.80
C LYS A 63 0.11 34.83 5.91
N GLY A 64 0.64 35.56 6.90
CA GLY A 64 -0.16 36.12 7.99
C GLY A 64 -0.49 35.12 9.10
N TYR A 65 0.08 33.91 9.04
CA TYR A 65 0.14 33.03 10.20
C TYR A 65 1.16 33.57 11.22
N PHE A 66 0.75 33.57 12.49
CA PHE A 66 1.61 33.90 13.61
C PHE A 66 1.68 32.68 14.54
N PRO A 67 2.83 32.00 14.63
CA PRO A 67 2.95 30.78 15.40
C PRO A 67 2.86 31.05 16.91
N GLU A 68 1.97 30.33 17.60
CA GLU A 68 2.04 30.15 19.05
C GLU A 68 3.08 29.08 19.40
N SER A 69 3.77 29.23 20.54
CA SER A 69 4.84 28.31 20.95
C SER A 69 4.38 26.86 21.17
N SER A 70 3.10 26.65 21.49
CA SER A 70 2.47 25.33 21.61
C SER A 70 2.31 24.60 20.27
N ASN A 71 2.17 25.34 19.16
CA ASN A 71 1.80 24.79 17.85
C ASN A 71 3.02 24.46 16.98
N LEU A 72 4.23 24.67 17.50
CA LEU A 72 5.50 24.36 16.85
C LEU A 72 6.07 23.04 17.38
N SER A 73 6.07 22.01 16.53
CA SER A 73 6.76 20.74 16.76
C SER A 73 8.26 20.86 16.44
N LEU A 74 8.97 21.71 17.20
CA LEU A 74 10.45 21.79 17.19
C LEU A 74 11.01 21.23 18.51
N GLY A 75 12.24 20.72 18.46
CA GLY A 75 12.84 19.90 19.50
C GLY A 75 13.10 20.65 20.82
N SER A 76 13.54 21.91 20.75
CA SER A 76 13.85 22.71 21.95
C SER A 76 13.03 24.00 22.06
N VAL A 77 12.85 24.48 23.29
CA VAL A 77 12.20 25.79 23.57
C VAL A 77 12.98 26.94 22.92
N ALA A 78 14.31 26.83 22.85
CA ALA A 78 15.18 27.80 22.18
C ALA A 78 14.92 27.85 20.67
N GLU A 79 14.80 26.70 20.00
CA GLU A 79 14.46 26.61 18.57
C GLU A 79 13.08 27.19 18.28
N LYS A 80 12.07 26.88 19.11
CA LYS A 80 10.72 27.46 18.99
C LYS A 80 10.76 28.99 19.12
N SER A 81 11.49 29.49 20.11
CA SER A 81 11.61 30.93 20.36
C SER A 81 12.35 31.65 19.23
N LYS A 82 13.41 31.02 18.69
CA LYS A 82 14.14 31.52 17.53
C LYS A 82 13.26 31.55 16.29
N TYR A 83 12.50 30.49 16.02
CA TYR A 83 11.56 30.45 14.91
C TYR A 83 10.51 31.58 15.02
N ILE A 84 9.87 31.73 16.18
CA ILE A 84 8.85 32.77 16.40
C ILE A 84 9.42 34.19 16.24
N SER A 85 10.63 34.43 16.73
CA SER A 85 11.24 35.77 16.74
C SER A 85 11.94 36.15 15.44
N GLU A 86 12.41 35.18 14.65
CA GLU A 86 13.26 35.43 13.48
C GLU A 86 12.61 35.07 12.15
N PHE A 87 11.49 34.32 12.12
CA PHE A 87 10.87 33.84 10.89
C PHE A 87 9.50 34.45 10.62
N LYS A 88 9.26 34.78 9.35
CA LYS A 88 7.99 35.30 8.85
C LYS A 88 7.36 34.32 7.87
N ALA A 89 6.14 33.89 8.17
CA ALA A 89 5.34 33.12 7.24
C ALA A 89 4.97 33.95 6.00
N ARG A 90 5.39 33.49 4.82
CA ARG A 90 5.14 34.18 3.54
C ARG A 90 4.31 33.37 2.57
N GLY A 91 4.36 32.05 2.64
CA GLY A 91 3.58 31.18 1.76
C GLY A 91 3.95 31.38 0.28
N ASN A 92 5.01 30.73 -0.17
CA ASN A 92 5.43 30.68 -1.56
C ASN A 92 5.61 29.23 -1.96
N PHE A 93 4.69 28.72 -2.79
CA PHE A 93 4.69 27.31 -3.20
C PHE A 93 6.00 26.92 -3.91
N SER A 94 6.55 27.79 -4.75
CA SER A 94 7.75 27.47 -5.54
C SER A 94 8.98 27.37 -4.64
N GLU A 95 9.14 28.31 -3.70
CA GLU A 95 10.22 28.27 -2.71
C GLU A 95 10.05 27.10 -1.74
N CYS A 96 8.81 26.80 -1.32
CA CYS A 96 8.53 25.65 -0.47
C CYS A 96 8.86 24.33 -1.16
N ARG A 97 8.52 24.21 -2.45
CA ARG A 97 8.85 23.04 -3.28
C ARG A 97 10.36 22.88 -3.43
N SER A 98 11.10 23.98 -3.65
CA SER A 98 12.56 23.95 -3.69
C SER A 98 13.16 23.52 -2.36
N ALA A 99 12.68 24.05 -1.23
CA ALA A 99 13.14 23.66 0.10
C ALA A 99 12.83 22.18 0.41
N ALA A 100 11.65 21.70 0.03
CA ALA A 100 11.28 20.30 0.10
C ALA A 100 12.22 19.42 -0.75
N LEU A 101 12.56 19.84 -1.97
CA LEU A 101 13.50 19.12 -2.82
C LEU A 101 14.89 19.02 -2.19
N THR A 102 15.40 20.09 -1.58
CA THR A 102 16.70 20.04 -0.90
C THR A 102 16.70 19.04 0.25
N LEU A 103 15.61 18.94 1.02
CA LEU A 103 15.46 17.90 2.04
C LEU A 103 15.46 16.50 1.44
N LEU A 104 14.76 16.30 0.31
CA LEU A 104 14.69 15.00 -0.38
C LEU A 104 16.06 14.55 -0.93
N GLN A 105 16.90 15.51 -1.28
CA GLN A 105 18.25 15.28 -1.81
C GLN A 105 19.33 15.17 -0.73
N LYS A 106 18.99 15.39 0.55
CA LYS A 106 19.96 15.33 1.64
C LYS A 106 20.62 13.94 1.72
N GLY A 107 21.95 13.91 1.73
CA GLY A 107 22.72 12.67 1.76
C GLY A 107 22.99 12.06 0.38
N LYS A 108 22.48 12.65 -0.71
CA LYS A 108 22.69 12.14 -2.08
C LYS A 108 24.16 12.08 -2.50
N GLU A 109 25.01 12.91 -1.90
CA GLU A 109 26.46 12.87 -2.10
C GLU A 109 27.11 11.54 -1.67
N ARG A 110 26.41 10.73 -0.86
CA ARG A 110 26.87 9.41 -0.37
C ARG A 110 26.32 8.26 -1.21
N CYS A 111 25.58 8.55 -2.28
CA CYS A 111 25.05 7.53 -3.18
C CYS A 111 26.21 6.73 -3.81
N SER A 112 26.20 5.41 -3.62
CA SER A 112 27.21 4.50 -4.17
C SER A 112 26.75 3.78 -5.45
N TYR A 113 25.59 4.16 -5.99
CA TYR A 113 24.98 3.56 -7.17
C TYR A 113 24.95 4.58 -8.32
N ASP A 114 24.82 4.11 -9.57
CA ASP A 114 24.76 4.99 -10.74
C ASP A 114 23.70 6.10 -10.62
N HIS A 115 22.56 5.78 -10.00
CA HIS A 115 21.46 6.73 -9.79
C HIS A 115 20.78 6.48 -8.42
N CYS A 116 20.72 7.53 -7.59
CA CYS A 116 19.83 7.61 -6.42
C CYS A 116 18.86 8.78 -6.62
N TYR A 117 17.56 8.46 -6.64
CA TYR A 117 16.52 9.47 -6.76
C TYR A 117 16.28 10.22 -5.44
N LEU A 118 16.45 9.53 -4.30
CA LEU A 118 16.21 10.06 -2.95
C LEU A 118 17.38 9.68 -2.03
N GLY A 119 17.98 10.69 -1.37
CA GLY A 119 19.16 10.51 -0.54
C GLY A 119 20.23 9.64 -1.22
N SER A 120 20.83 8.72 -0.46
CA SER A 120 21.91 7.82 -0.92
C SER A 120 21.46 6.41 -1.29
N VAL A 121 20.16 6.13 -1.38
CA VAL A 121 19.63 4.77 -1.52
C VAL A 121 19.33 4.44 -2.98
N PHE A 122 19.71 3.23 -3.41
CA PHE A 122 19.36 2.72 -4.74
C PHE A 122 17.84 2.69 -4.94
N MET A 123 17.40 3.18 -6.11
CA MET A 123 16.02 3.05 -6.53
C MET A 123 15.96 2.82 -8.04
N PRO A 124 15.25 1.78 -8.53
CA PRO A 124 15.15 1.52 -9.96
C PRO A 124 14.24 2.56 -10.64
N LYS A 125 14.44 2.76 -11.94
CA LYS A 125 13.53 3.57 -12.75
C LYS A 125 12.09 3.06 -12.62
N LEU A 126 11.16 3.97 -12.33
CA LEU A 126 9.74 3.65 -12.18
C LEU A 126 9.14 3.08 -13.47
N ARG A 127 8.35 2.01 -13.33
CA ARG A 127 7.66 1.32 -14.43
C ARG A 127 6.24 0.95 -14.00
N GLY A 128 5.28 1.15 -14.90
CA GLY A 128 3.88 0.79 -14.66
C GLY A 128 3.06 1.92 -14.04
N LYS A 129 1.92 1.54 -13.46
CA LYS A 129 0.97 2.44 -12.78
C LYS A 129 1.10 2.26 -11.26
N PHE A 130 0.90 3.35 -10.52
CA PHE A 130 1.07 3.40 -9.08
C PHE A 130 -0.19 3.92 -8.41
N LEU A 131 -0.49 3.35 -7.25
CA LEU A 131 -1.46 3.90 -6.31
C LEU A 131 -0.70 4.69 -5.26
N ALA A 132 -1.06 5.96 -5.10
CA ALA A 132 -0.54 6.84 -4.07
C ALA A 132 -1.57 6.93 -2.94
N THR A 133 -1.29 6.22 -1.84
CA THR A 133 -2.17 6.06 -0.68
C THR A 133 -1.87 7.07 0.43
N GLU A 134 -2.62 7.03 1.52
CA GLU A 134 -2.41 7.81 2.74
C GLU A 134 -2.27 9.31 2.46
N ASN A 135 -1.21 9.97 2.95
CA ASN A 135 -1.03 11.41 2.85
C ASN A 135 -1.03 11.94 1.40
N PHE A 136 -0.65 11.12 0.41
CA PHE A 136 -0.82 11.49 -0.99
C PHE A 136 -2.31 11.66 -1.34
N PHE A 137 -3.13 10.67 -0.95
CA PHE A 137 -4.57 10.69 -1.16
C PHE A 137 -5.25 11.80 -0.36
N TYR A 138 -4.97 11.93 0.95
CA TYR A 138 -5.64 12.93 1.79
C TYR A 138 -5.30 14.37 1.37
N THR A 139 -4.05 14.63 0.95
CA THR A 139 -3.68 15.94 0.38
C THR A 139 -4.45 16.22 -0.91
N SER A 140 -4.49 15.25 -1.83
CA SER A 140 -5.25 15.37 -3.09
C SER A 140 -6.75 15.59 -2.84
N LYS A 141 -7.33 14.82 -1.89
CA LYS A 141 -8.73 14.93 -1.47
C LYS A 141 -9.05 16.27 -0.85
N PHE A 142 -8.17 16.83 -0.01
CA PHE A 142 -8.35 18.16 0.58
C PHE A 142 -8.53 19.24 -0.50
N PHE A 143 -7.69 19.18 -1.55
CA PHE A 143 -7.80 20.07 -2.71
C PHE A 143 -8.92 19.71 -3.68
N ARG A 144 -9.74 18.70 -3.36
CA ARG A 144 -10.86 18.21 -4.17
C ARG A 144 -10.42 17.77 -5.57
N LEU A 145 -9.20 17.26 -5.68
CA LEU A 145 -8.70 16.71 -6.93
C LEU A 145 -9.30 15.34 -7.20
N ARG A 146 -9.47 15.01 -8.48
CA ARG A 146 -9.94 13.68 -8.90
C ARG A 146 -8.85 12.63 -8.63
N GLN A 147 -9.25 11.36 -8.51
CA GLN A 147 -8.33 10.23 -8.27
C GLN A 147 -7.14 10.17 -9.25
N ARG A 148 -7.37 10.50 -10.54
CA ARG A 148 -6.33 10.59 -11.58
C ARG A 148 -6.00 12.04 -11.95
N ALA A 149 -5.92 12.92 -10.97
CA ALA A 149 -5.47 14.29 -11.19
C ALA A 149 -3.99 14.32 -11.56
N PHE A 150 -3.60 15.28 -12.37
CA PHE A 150 -2.21 15.50 -12.76
C PHE A 150 -1.43 16.18 -11.62
N LEU A 151 -0.11 16.04 -11.62
CA LEU A 151 0.73 16.80 -10.68
C LEU A 151 0.64 18.30 -10.97
N SER A 152 0.36 18.71 -12.22
CA SER A 152 0.04 20.10 -12.56
C SER A 152 -1.20 20.63 -11.83
N ASP A 153 -2.23 19.80 -11.64
CA ASP A 153 -3.44 20.19 -10.90
C ASP A 153 -3.10 20.44 -9.43
N LEU A 154 -2.27 19.57 -8.84
CA LEU A 154 -1.79 19.73 -7.47
C LEU A 154 -0.89 20.96 -7.31
N ILE A 155 -0.05 21.29 -8.30
CA ILE A 155 0.74 22.54 -8.31
C ILE A 155 -0.19 23.75 -8.27
N MET A 156 -1.22 23.79 -9.14
CA MET A 156 -2.14 24.93 -9.16
C MET A 156 -2.90 25.08 -7.84
N ALA A 157 -3.40 23.99 -7.28
CA ALA A 157 -4.11 24.00 -6.00
C ALA A 157 -3.19 24.38 -4.84
N GLY A 158 -1.98 23.82 -4.80
CA GLY A 158 -0.96 24.13 -3.79
C GLY A 158 -0.52 25.58 -3.86
N LYS A 159 -0.31 26.13 -5.06
CA LYS A 159 0.04 27.55 -5.26
C LYS A 159 -1.05 28.47 -4.72
N HIS A 160 -2.31 28.24 -5.11
CA HIS A 160 -3.43 29.02 -4.60
C HIS A 160 -3.52 28.95 -3.07
N PHE A 161 -3.29 27.78 -2.47
CA PHE A 161 -3.40 27.61 -1.03
C PHE A 161 -2.25 28.27 -0.27
N CYS A 162 -1.00 28.05 -0.69
CA CYS A 162 0.18 28.60 -0.05
C CYS A 162 0.17 30.13 -0.07
N GLU A 163 -0.24 30.74 -1.18
CA GLU A 163 -0.17 32.19 -1.39
C GLU A 163 -1.41 32.95 -0.84
N GLU A 164 -2.38 32.26 -0.24
CA GLU A 164 -3.57 32.86 0.37
C GLU A 164 -3.31 33.34 1.81
N ASP A 165 -4.05 34.37 2.25
CA ASP A 165 -3.97 34.85 3.62
C ASP A 165 -4.53 33.82 4.61
N TRP A 166 -3.78 33.57 5.69
CA TRP A 166 -4.14 32.61 6.73
C TRP A 166 -5.55 32.81 7.31
N SER A 167 -5.97 34.06 7.51
CA SER A 167 -7.30 34.40 8.03
C SER A 167 -8.43 33.92 7.12
N LYS A 168 -8.26 33.98 5.79
CA LYS A 168 -9.23 33.49 4.82
C LYS A 168 -9.24 31.96 4.77
N LEU A 169 -8.06 31.33 4.85
CA LEU A 169 -7.94 29.87 4.92
C LEU A 169 -8.70 29.32 6.13
N LYS A 170 -8.48 29.90 7.32
CA LYS A 170 -9.24 29.55 8.54
C LYS A 170 -10.74 29.73 8.36
N LYS A 171 -11.18 30.85 7.78
CA LYS A 171 -12.61 31.11 7.53
C LYS A 171 -13.22 30.11 6.55
N LYS A 172 -12.45 29.65 5.55
CA LYS A 172 -12.91 28.68 4.54
C LYS A 172 -12.92 27.24 5.08
N HIS A 173 -12.02 26.90 5.99
CA HIS A 173 -11.77 25.55 6.48
C HIS A 173 -12.00 25.41 8.00
N GLN A 174 -13.10 25.96 8.51
CA GLN A 174 -13.39 26.06 9.95
C GLN A 174 -13.52 24.71 10.67
N SER A 175 -13.83 23.64 9.94
CA SER A 175 -13.99 22.29 10.50
C SER A 175 -12.66 21.54 10.70
N LEU A 176 -11.56 22.06 10.14
CA LEU A 176 -10.24 21.44 10.30
C LEU A 176 -9.53 22.07 11.48
N ASN A 177 -8.79 21.25 12.22
CA ASN A 177 -7.88 21.79 13.22
C ASN A 177 -6.77 22.60 12.54
N GLU A 178 -6.27 23.60 13.25
CA GLU A 178 -5.30 24.56 12.74
C GLU A 178 -3.98 23.88 12.32
N GLU A 179 -3.50 22.92 13.10
CA GLU A 179 -2.25 22.20 12.83
C GLU A 179 -2.32 21.40 11.51
N ASP A 180 -3.42 20.70 11.26
CA ASP A 180 -3.66 19.98 10.01
C ASP A 180 -3.79 20.93 8.83
N LEU A 181 -4.47 22.06 9.02
CA LEU A 181 -4.64 23.04 7.95
C LEU A 181 -3.29 23.64 7.51
N LEU A 182 -2.39 23.92 8.46
CA LEU A 182 -1.05 24.45 8.19
C LEU A 182 -0.18 23.48 7.38
N ARG A 183 -0.45 22.17 7.44
CA ARG A 183 0.33 21.16 6.73
C ARG A 183 0.10 21.18 5.23
N TYR A 184 -1.04 21.66 4.73
CA TYR A 184 -1.40 21.47 3.31
C TYR A 184 -0.53 22.24 2.32
N CYS A 185 0.03 23.39 2.69
CA CYS A 185 0.98 24.10 1.82
C CYS A 185 2.25 23.26 1.61
N PHE A 186 2.95 22.91 2.70
CA PHE A 186 4.10 21.99 2.65
C PHE A 186 3.73 20.66 1.97
N SER A 187 2.59 20.08 2.30
CA SER A 187 2.13 18.78 1.78
C SER A 187 2.05 18.76 0.26
N SER A 188 1.42 19.78 -0.32
CA SER A 188 1.29 19.91 -1.78
C SER A 188 2.65 20.08 -2.46
N ALA A 189 3.51 20.95 -1.91
CA ALA A 189 4.85 21.21 -2.43
C ALA A 189 5.75 19.96 -2.32
N TYR A 190 5.70 19.26 -1.19
CA TYR A 190 6.48 18.07 -0.89
C TYR A 190 6.11 16.90 -1.80
N ILE A 191 4.82 16.67 -2.05
CA ILE A 191 4.37 15.61 -2.97
C ILE A 191 4.89 15.88 -4.39
N VAL A 192 4.84 17.13 -4.85
CA VAL A 192 5.36 17.48 -6.18
C VAL A 192 6.89 17.35 -6.23
N ALA A 193 7.61 17.82 -5.20
CA ALA A 193 9.05 17.67 -5.09
C ALA A 193 9.49 16.19 -5.10
N LEU A 194 8.71 15.33 -4.44
CA LEU A 194 8.95 13.90 -4.40
C LEU A 194 8.65 13.25 -5.75
N LEU A 195 7.44 13.38 -6.27
CA LEU A 195 7.00 12.63 -7.45
C LEU A 195 7.61 13.17 -8.75
N HIS A 196 7.63 14.50 -8.94
CA HIS A 196 8.12 15.11 -10.16
C HIS A 196 9.62 15.37 -10.10
N ASP A 197 10.08 16.18 -9.13
CA ASP A 197 11.47 16.67 -9.13
C ASP A 197 12.48 15.59 -8.75
N SER A 198 12.09 14.63 -7.90
CA SER A 198 12.99 13.57 -7.45
C SER A 198 12.79 12.27 -8.24
N LEU A 199 11.54 11.83 -8.44
CA LEU A 199 11.22 10.56 -9.11
C LEU A 199 10.95 10.67 -10.61
N GLU A 200 11.12 11.87 -11.19
CA GLU A 200 11.05 12.13 -12.63
C GLU A 200 9.71 11.75 -13.29
N ILE A 201 8.60 11.79 -12.52
CA ILE A 201 7.25 11.61 -13.09
C ILE A 201 6.83 12.90 -13.77
N ALA A 202 6.47 12.85 -15.05
CA ALA A 202 6.02 14.05 -15.78
C ALA A 202 4.76 14.66 -15.14
N LEU A 203 4.60 15.98 -15.25
CA LEU A 203 3.52 16.70 -14.56
C LEU A 203 2.12 16.25 -15.00
N ASP A 204 2.01 15.82 -16.25
CA ASP A 204 0.83 15.34 -16.97
C ASP A 204 0.80 13.80 -17.11
N ASP A 205 1.61 13.06 -16.34
CA ASP A 205 1.62 11.60 -16.37
C ASP A 205 0.40 11.00 -15.63
N GLU A 206 -0.37 10.16 -16.31
CA GLU A 206 -1.54 9.47 -15.77
C GLU A 206 -1.21 8.20 -14.96
N ARG A 207 0.07 7.87 -14.78
CA ARG A 207 0.46 6.64 -14.07
C ARG A 207 0.16 6.67 -12.57
N ILE A 208 -0.06 7.83 -11.97
CA ILE A 208 -0.35 7.97 -10.54
C ILE A 208 -1.85 8.09 -10.32
N SER A 209 -2.37 7.29 -9.41
CA SER A 209 -3.74 7.37 -8.94
C SER A 209 -3.76 7.57 -7.43
N PHE A 210 -4.31 8.70 -6.97
CA PHE A 210 -4.48 9.04 -5.56
C PHE A 210 -5.72 8.32 -5.00
N ALA A 211 -5.53 7.29 -4.20
CA ALA A 211 -6.64 6.49 -3.65
C ALA A 211 -6.24 5.82 -2.32
N ASN A 212 -7.19 5.73 -1.38
CA ASN A 212 -7.03 4.92 -0.16
C ASN A 212 -7.98 3.71 -0.08
N GLN A 213 -8.71 3.44 -1.16
CA GLN A 213 -9.60 2.28 -1.26
C GLN A 213 -9.79 1.88 -2.74
N VAL A 214 -10.12 0.61 -2.97
CA VAL A 214 -10.51 0.06 -4.27
C VAL A 214 -11.76 -0.80 -4.07
N ASN A 215 -12.86 -0.50 -4.78
CA ASN A 215 -14.13 -1.20 -4.64
C ASN A 215 -14.57 -1.32 -3.16
N ASP A 216 -14.49 -0.20 -2.43
CA ASP A 216 -14.81 -0.08 -0.99
C ASP A 216 -13.93 -0.91 -0.04
N ILE A 217 -12.83 -1.49 -0.55
CA ILE A 217 -11.82 -2.16 0.26
C ILE A 217 -10.69 -1.16 0.56
N PRO A 218 -10.41 -0.83 1.83
CA PRO A 218 -9.30 0.04 2.21
C PRO A 218 -7.96 -0.52 1.74
N LEU A 219 -7.11 0.36 1.20
CA LEU A 219 -5.75 0.03 0.83
C LEU A 219 -4.83 0.23 2.03
N ASP A 220 -4.48 -0.87 2.69
CA ASP A 220 -3.58 -0.85 3.84
C ASP A 220 -2.60 -2.04 3.78
N TRP A 221 -1.38 -1.84 4.25
CA TRP A 221 -0.38 -2.90 4.39
C TRP A 221 -0.88 -4.00 5.33
N ALA A 222 -1.73 -3.67 6.31
CA ALA A 222 -2.29 -4.63 7.25
C ALA A 222 -3.10 -5.73 6.53
N LEU A 223 -3.87 -5.37 5.50
CA LEU A 223 -4.61 -6.33 4.69
C LEU A 223 -3.67 -7.25 3.91
N GLY A 224 -2.61 -6.70 3.32
CA GLY A 224 -1.61 -7.50 2.62
C GLY A 224 -0.86 -8.47 3.54
N ALA A 225 -0.52 -8.03 4.75
CA ALA A 225 0.10 -8.86 5.78
C ALA A 225 -0.84 -10.00 6.21
N PHE A 226 -2.12 -9.69 6.42
CA PHE A 226 -3.14 -10.70 6.72
C PHE A 226 -3.24 -11.75 5.61
N ILE A 227 -3.35 -11.32 4.35
CA ILE A 227 -3.45 -12.23 3.19
C ILE A 227 -2.22 -13.14 3.12
N LEU A 228 -1.01 -12.59 3.21
CA LEU A 228 0.22 -13.37 3.17
C LEU A 228 0.27 -14.41 4.30
N GLN A 229 -0.10 -14.00 5.52
CA GLN A 229 -0.14 -14.90 6.67
C GLN A 229 -1.20 -16.01 6.52
N SER A 230 -2.38 -15.71 5.96
CA SER A 230 -3.42 -16.72 5.76
C SER A 230 -3.07 -17.71 4.64
N THR A 231 -2.42 -17.24 3.57
CA THR A 231 -1.99 -18.13 2.47
C THR A 231 -0.88 -19.08 2.89
N SER A 232 0.06 -18.65 3.73
CA SER A 232 1.11 -19.54 4.25
C SER A 232 0.54 -20.63 5.15
N ILE A 233 -0.46 -20.30 5.99
CA ILE A 233 -1.17 -21.28 6.81
C ILE A 233 -1.91 -22.30 5.94
N SER A 234 -2.54 -21.84 4.86
CA SER A 234 -3.28 -22.72 3.94
C SER A 234 -2.35 -23.69 3.20
N ASP A 235 -1.18 -23.23 2.74
CA ASP A 235 -0.18 -24.09 2.11
C ASP A 235 0.42 -25.12 3.09
N VAL A 236 0.66 -24.73 4.35
CA VAL A 236 1.12 -25.65 5.40
C VAL A 236 0.05 -26.68 5.72
N GLN A 237 -1.20 -26.26 5.93
CA GLN A 237 -2.31 -27.17 6.18
C GLN A 237 -2.54 -28.10 4.99
N GLN A 238 -2.37 -27.60 3.76
CA GLN A 238 -2.47 -28.40 2.54
C GLN A 238 -1.43 -29.52 2.51
N THR A 239 -0.19 -29.17 2.87
CA THR A 239 0.93 -30.10 2.88
C THR A 239 0.80 -31.11 4.02
N ASP A 240 0.32 -30.70 5.19
CA ASP A 240 0.13 -31.58 6.34
C ASP A 240 -0.93 -32.66 6.07
N TRP A 241 -2.08 -32.31 5.46
CA TRP A 241 -3.08 -33.35 5.14
C TRP A 241 -2.60 -34.31 4.05
N ILE A 242 -1.86 -33.83 3.04
CA ILE A 242 -1.25 -34.71 2.03
C ILE A 242 -0.22 -35.63 2.69
N THR A 243 0.61 -35.09 3.58
CA THR A 243 1.65 -35.84 4.29
C THR A 243 1.03 -36.87 5.24
N ILE A 244 -0.05 -36.54 5.94
CA ILE A 244 -0.81 -37.48 6.79
C ILE A 244 -1.43 -38.60 5.95
N ILE A 245 -1.97 -38.31 4.77
CA ILE A 245 -2.48 -39.36 3.86
C ILE A 245 -1.32 -40.24 3.36
N MET A 246 -0.19 -39.65 3.00
CA MET A 246 0.98 -40.39 2.50
C MET A 246 1.72 -41.16 3.61
N SER A 247 1.67 -40.69 4.86
CA SER A 247 2.28 -41.34 6.02
C SER A 247 1.35 -42.35 6.70
N SER A 248 0.05 -42.33 6.37
CA SER A 248 -0.84 -43.41 6.77
C SER A 248 -0.33 -44.69 6.14
N ASP A 249 0.10 -45.61 7.01
CA ASP A 249 0.84 -46.82 6.69
C ASP A 249 0.29 -47.46 5.40
N SER A 250 1.12 -47.62 4.36
CA SER A 250 0.73 -48.17 3.04
C SER A 250 -0.09 -49.47 3.19
N SER A 251 0.22 -50.25 4.24
CA SER A 251 -0.53 -51.43 4.66
C SER A 251 -2.01 -51.18 5.01
N THR A 252 -2.33 -50.07 5.70
CA THR A 252 -3.71 -49.71 6.08
C THR A 252 -4.55 -49.27 4.87
N LEU A 253 -3.96 -48.54 3.94
CA LEU A 253 -4.63 -48.04 2.74
C LEU A 253 -4.87 -49.19 1.73
N ILE A 254 -3.91 -50.11 1.60
CA ILE A 254 -4.07 -51.37 0.86
C ILE A 254 -5.13 -52.27 1.53
N SER A 255 -5.16 -52.33 2.86
CA SER A 255 -6.16 -53.11 3.60
C SER A 255 -7.58 -52.57 3.38
N ILE A 256 -7.80 -51.25 3.47
CA ILE A 256 -9.12 -50.64 3.28
C ILE A 256 -9.62 -50.83 1.83
N THR A 257 -8.74 -50.67 0.85
CA THR A 257 -9.10 -50.89 -0.57
C THR A 257 -9.41 -52.36 -0.86
N ALA A 258 -8.63 -53.30 -0.29
CA ALA A 258 -8.89 -54.73 -0.39
C ALA A 258 -10.22 -55.13 0.28
N ILE A 259 -10.50 -54.64 1.50
CA ILE A 259 -11.76 -54.91 2.20
C ILE A 259 -12.94 -54.36 1.41
N SER A 260 -12.83 -53.16 0.86
CA SER A 260 -13.89 -52.55 0.04
C SER A 260 -14.16 -53.35 -1.23
N ALA A 261 -13.10 -53.84 -1.89
CA ALA A 261 -13.24 -54.71 -3.06
C ALA A 261 -13.90 -56.05 -2.70
N ILE A 262 -13.53 -56.67 -1.57
CA ILE A 262 -14.12 -57.91 -1.08
C ILE A 262 -15.61 -57.70 -0.76
N LEU A 263 -15.98 -56.60 -0.09
CA LEU A 263 -17.37 -56.29 0.23
C LEU A 263 -18.20 -56.06 -1.03
N MET A 264 -17.65 -55.38 -2.04
CA MET A 264 -18.31 -55.21 -3.33
C MET A 264 -18.48 -56.55 -4.06
N PHE A 265 -17.47 -57.42 -4.00
CA PHE A 265 -17.54 -58.76 -4.60
C PHE A 265 -18.54 -59.67 -3.88
N ALA A 266 -18.60 -59.58 -2.55
CA ALA A 266 -19.56 -60.30 -1.71
C ALA A 266 -20.98 -59.79 -1.98
N ALA A 267 -21.21 -58.48 -2.01
CA ALA A 267 -22.50 -57.88 -2.35
C ALA A 267 -22.95 -58.27 -3.77
N TRP A 268 -22.03 -58.27 -4.75
CA TRP A 268 -22.30 -58.73 -6.11
C TRP A 268 -22.64 -60.23 -6.16
N SER A 269 -21.91 -61.05 -5.41
CA SER A 269 -22.14 -62.50 -5.33
C SER A 269 -23.47 -62.82 -4.64
N ILE A 270 -23.81 -62.12 -3.56
CA ILE A 270 -25.10 -62.24 -2.86
C ILE A 270 -26.24 -61.77 -3.76
N SER A 271 -26.05 -60.68 -4.51
CA SER A 271 -27.02 -60.21 -5.51
C SER A 271 -27.26 -61.26 -6.61
N LYS A 272 -26.20 -61.95 -7.07
CA LYS A 272 -26.32 -63.08 -8.01
C LYS A 272 -26.99 -64.30 -7.38
N TRP A 273 -26.69 -64.64 -6.12
CA TRP A 273 -27.29 -65.79 -5.42
C TRP A 273 -28.75 -65.58 -5.06
N ARG A 274 -29.19 -64.33 -4.83
CA ARG A 274 -30.59 -63.99 -4.56
C ARG A 274 -31.47 -63.93 -5.79
N LYS A 275 -30.95 -64.04 -7.02
CA LYS A 275 -31.82 -64.15 -8.21
C LYS A 275 -32.43 -65.55 -8.25
N PRO A 276 -33.74 -65.73 -8.01
CA PRO A 276 -34.38 -67.01 -8.23
C PRO A 276 -34.34 -67.34 -9.72
N GLN A 277 -34.03 -68.60 -10.05
CA GLN A 277 -34.22 -69.12 -11.41
C GLN A 277 -35.73 -69.18 -11.66
N LEU A 278 -36.25 -68.18 -12.38
CA LEU A 278 -37.64 -68.12 -12.80
C LEU A 278 -37.76 -68.82 -14.15
N LYS A 279 -38.63 -69.80 -14.26
CA LYS A 279 -38.98 -70.41 -15.55
C LYS A 279 -40.29 -69.80 -16.01
N THR A 280 -40.27 -69.17 -17.16
CA THR A 280 -41.48 -68.61 -17.79
C THR A 280 -41.98 -69.62 -18.80
N VAL A 281 -43.18 -70.15 -18.60
CA VAL A 281 -43.84 -71.09 -19.51
C VAL A 281 -45.07 -70.42 -20.09
N TYR A 282 -45.25 -70.51 -21.41
CA TYR A 282 -46.42 -69.96 -22.09
C TYR A 282 -47.53 -71.02 -22.13
N ASP A 283 -48.66 -70.70 -21.51
CA ASP A 283 -49.84 -71.56 -21.50
C ASP A 283 -50.68 -71.25 -22.75
N LEU A 284 -50.66 -72.17 -23.70
CA LEU A 284 -51.34 -72.07 -24.99
C LEU A 284 -52.88 -72.12 -24.88
N GLU A 285 -53.43 -72.73 -23.82
CA GLU A 285 -54.88 -72.77 -23.61
C GLU A 285 -55.42 -71.46 -23.04
N LYS A 286 -54.64 -70.81 -22.16
CA LYS A 286 -55.07 -69.57 -21.47
C LYS A 286 -54.49 -68.29 -22.08
N GLY A 287 -53.68 -68.40 -23.13
CA GLY A 287 -53.12 -67.27 -23.87
C GLY A 287 -52.23 -66.34 -23.02
N ARG A 288 -51.59 -66.84 -21.96
CA ARG A 288 -50.80 -66.02 -21.03
C ARG A 288 -49.52 -66.70 -20.56
N TYR A 289 -48.52 -65.89 -20.20
CA TYR A 289 -47.27 -66.36 -19.60
C TYR A 289 -47.44 -66.62 -18.10
N ILE A 290 -46.96 -67.78 -17.62
CA ILE A 290 -46.90 -68.12 -16.19
C ILE A 290 -45.42 -68.16 -15.77
N VAL A 291 -45.09 -67.41 -14.72
CA VAL A 291 -43.74 -67.35 -14.15
C VAL A 291 -43.74 -68.17 -12.86
N THR A 292 -43.00 -69.28 -12.83
CA THR A 292 -42.85 -70.12 -11.62
C THR A 292 -41.44 -70.10 -11.06
N ARG A 293 -41.34 -70.11 -9.73
CA ARG A 293 -40.06 -70.13 -9.00
C ARG A 293 -39.58 -71.57 -8.87
N ILE A 294 -38.43 -71.90 -9.45
CA ILE A 294 -37.82 -73.22 -9.26
C ILE A 294 -37.17 -73.26 -7.87
N GLY A 295 -37.68 -74.11 -6.97
CA GLY A 295 -36.98 -74.46 -5.74
C GLY A 295 -35.79 -75.37 -6.06
N ARG A 296 -34.60 -75.04 -5.58
CA ARG A 296 -33.44 -75.95 -5.66
C ARG A 296 -33.70 -77.16 -4.74
N SER A 297 -33.65 -78.36 -5.31
CA SER A 297 -33.35 -79.59 -4.55
C SER A 297 -31.89 -79.60 -4.14
#